data_AF-D0RLY5-F1
#
_entry.id   AF-D0RLY5-F1
#
_cell.length_a   1.000
_cell.length_b   1.000
_cell.length_c   1.000
_cell.angle_alpha   90.00
_cell.angle_beta   90.00
_cell.angle_gamma   90.00
#
_symmetry.space_group_name_H-M   'P 1'
#
loop_
_entity.id
_entity.type
_entity.pdbx_description
1 polymer ?
#
loop_
_entity_poly.entity_id
_entity_poly.type
_entity_poly.pdbx_seq_one_letter_code
_entity_poly.pdbx_strand_id
1 'polypeptide(L)'
;MVRNGETYPALMQVGLDMYFRLREICPLVRTLLDLGQTERAIEIAWRNMGLASCDASVLPGVAFFDSLIRSPLQVTQMLGSLLLFLKVWDPAALQCSTPLSLSTLASCATVPFPDDLIPPKSRRMLRVAFGFTAE
;
A
#
# COMPACT_ATOMS: atom_id res chain seq x y z
N MET A 1 -5.10 -20.02 6.21
CA MET A 1 -5.43 -20.25 4.78
C MET A 1 -4.20 -20.47 3.90
N VAL A 2 -3.01 -20.26 4.45
CA VAL A 2 -1.77 -20.93 3.98
C VAL A 2 -1.58 -22.17 4.85
N ARG A 3 -1.39 -23.33 4.25
CA ARG A 3 -1.01 -24.56 4.97
C ARG A 3 0.27 -25.07 4.32
N ASN A 4 1.34 -25.24 5.10
CA ASN A 4 2.65 -25.67 4.61
C ASN A 4 3.24 -24.79 3.49
N GLY A 5 2.96 -23.47 3.50
CA GLY A 5 3.44 -22.56 2.46
C GLY A 5 2.63 -22.60 1.16
N GLU A 6 1.64 -23.50 1.04
CA GLU A 6 0.74 -23.54 -0.11
C GLU A 6 -0.47 -22.63 0.09
N THR A 7 -0.66 -21.72 -0.87
CA THR A 7 -1.83 -20.86 -0.99
C THR A 7 -2.89 -21.61 -1.79
N TYR A 8 -4.06 -21.89 -1.18
CA TYR A 8 -5.19 -22.51 -1.89
C TYR A 8 -6.08 -21.42 -2.52
N PRO A 9 -6.00 -21.14 -3.84
CA PRO A 9 -6.59 -19.94 -4.41
C PRO A 9 -8.11 -19.91 -4.32
N ALA A 10 -8.77 -21.07 -4.51
CA ALA A 10 -10.22 -21.20 -4.38
C ALA A 10 -10.68 -20.93 -2.94
N LEU A 11 -9.99 -21.48 -1.95
CA LEU A 11 -10.31 -21.24 -0.54
C LEU A 11 -10.08 -19.77 -0.18
N MET A 12 -8.99 -19.18 -0.67
CA MET A 12 -8.67 -17.76 -0.49
C MET A 12 -9.79 -16.88 -1.04
N GLN A 13 -10.25 -17.15 -2.27
CA GLN A 13 -11.33 -16.40 -2.89
C GLN A 13 -12.64 -16.50 -2.09
N VAL A 14 -12.99 -17.68 -1.57
CA VAL A 14 -14.14 -17.85 -0.66
C VAL A 14 -14.01 -16.98 0.59
N GLY A 15 -12.81 -16.91 1.18
CA GLY A 15 -12.56 -16.04 2.34
C GLY A 15 -12.72 -14.55 2.01
N LEU A 16 -12.17 -14.10 0.88
CA LEU A 16 -12.33 -12.72 0.39
C LEU A 16 -13.80 -12.38 0.14
N ASP A 17 -14.55 -13.30 -0.48
CA ASP A 17 -15.99 -13.13 -0.73
C ASP A 17 -16.79 -13.06 0.57
N MET A 18 -16.39 -13.83 1.59
CA MET A 18 -17.01 -13.80 2.90
C MET A 18 -16.81 -12.46 3.59
N TYR A 19 -15.57 -11.93 3.64
CA TYR A 19 -15.32 -10.60 4.20
C TYR A 19 -16.13 -9.52 3.47
N PHE A 20 -16.19 -9.58 2.14
CA PHE A 20 -16.98 -8.64 1.36
C PHE A 20 -18.48 -8.69 1.70
N ARG A 21 -19.07 -9.89 1.77
CA ARG A 21 -20.49 -10.09 2.11
C ARG A 21 -20.83 -9.62 3.53
N LEU A 22 -19.93 -9.84 4.48
CA LEU A 22 -20.07 -9.40 5.87
C LEU A 22 -19.79 -7.91 6.06
N ARG A 23 -19.36 -7.20 5.00
CA ARG A 23 -18.90 -5.80 5.06
C ARG A 23 -17.72 -5.58 6.00
N GLU A 24 -16.92 -6.62 6.20
CA GLU A 24 -15.67 -6.59 6.96
C GLU A 24 -14.55 -6.03 6.06
N ILE A 25 -14.66 -4.75 5.72
CA ILE A 25 -13.80 -4.11 4.70
C ILE A 25 -12.35 -4.04 5.14
N CYS A 26 -12.06 -3.74 6.40
CA CYS A 26 -10.68 -3.66 6.87
C CYS A 26 -9.96 -5.02 6.81
N PRO A 27 -10.52 -6.12 7.37
CA PRO A 27 -9.95 -7.45 7.20
C PRO A 27 -9.77 -7.86 5.73
N LEU A 28 -10.71 -7.50 4.86
CA LEU A 28 -10.60 -7.72 3.41
C LEU A 28 -9.38 -7.00 2.82
N VAL A 29 -9.24 -5.69 3.08
CA VAL A 29 -8.12 -4.89 2.56
C VAL A 29 -6.79 -5.41 3.11
N ARG A 30 -6.68 -5.72 4.40
CA ARG A 30 -5.45 -6.32 4.97
C ARG A 30 -5.06 -7.62 4.27
N THR A 31 -6.04 -8.52 4.09
CA THR A 31 -5.79 -9.79 3.41
C THR A 31 -5.31 -9.58 1.97
N LEU A 32 -5.88 -8.61 1.25
CA LEU A 32 -5.42 -8.29 -0.11
C LEU A 32 -3.98 -7.75 -0.13
N LEU A 33 -3.61 -6.92 0.85
CA LEU A 33 -2.23 -6.44 1.00
C LEU A 33 -1.26 -7.58 1.35
N ASP A 34 -1.65 -8.50 2.24
CA ASP A 34 -0.84 -9.68 2.58
C ASP A 34 -0.61 -10.59 1.37
N LEU A 35 -1.55 -10.60 0.42
CA LEU A 35 -1.46 -11.34 -0.85
C LEU A 35 -0.73 -10.56 -1.95
N GLY A 36 -0.28 -9.33 -1.70
CA GLY A 36 0.33 -8.46 -2.71
C GLY A 36 -0.66 -7.94 -3.78
N GLN A 37 -1.97 -8.08 -3.56
CA GLN A 37 -3.03 -7.56 -4.44
C GLN A 37 -3.29 -6.06 -4.16
N THR A 38 -2.23 -5.25 -4.21
CA THR A 38 -2.25 -3.84 -3.78
C THR A 38 -3.23 -2.99 -4.58
N GLU A 39 -3.33 -3.19 -5.90
CA GLU A 39 -4.29 -2.46 -6.75
C GLU A 39 -5.73 -2.68 -6.29
N ARG A 40 -6.11 -3.95 -6.11
CA ARG A 40 -7.44 -4.32 -5.62
C ARG A 40 -7.69 -3.81 -4.20
N ALA A 41 -6.67 -3.81 -3.35
CA ALA A 41 -6.74 -3.24 -2.00
C ALA A 41 -7.03 -1.73 -2.05
N ILE A 42 -6.35 -0.98 -2.91
CA ILE A 42 -6.59 0.46 -3.13
C ILE A 42 -8.00 0.72 -3.64
N GLU A 43 -8.47 -0.03 -4.65
CA GLU A 43 -9.82 0.14 -5.18
C GLU A 43 -10.91 -0.06 -4.13
N ILE A 44 -10.78 -1.09 -3.29
CA ILE A 44 -11.74 -1.38 -2.23
C ILE A 44 -11.67 -0.31 -1.14
N ALA A 45 -10.47 0.07 -0.71
CA ALA A 45 -10.28 1.14 0.27
C ALA A 45 -10.91 2.46 -0.23
N TRP A 46 -10.65 2.84 -1.49
CA TRP A 46 -11.20 4.06 -2.08
C TRP A 46 -12.73 4.06 -2.12
N ARG A 47 -13.34 2.95 -2.58
CA ARG A 47 -14.80 2.83 -2.66
C ARG A 47 -15.50 2.88 -1.31
N ASN A 48 -14.78 2.60 -0.23
CA ASN A 48 -15.29 2.54 1.13
C ASN A 48 -14.71 3.64 2.02
N MET A 49 -14.10 4.66 1.42
CA MET A 49 -13.53 5.78 2.15
C MET A 49 -14.63 6.54 2.90
N GLY A 50 -14.38 6.82 4.18
CA GLY A 50 -15.35 7.48 5.07
C GLY A 50 -16.17 6.51 5.93
N LEU A 51 -16.00 5.19 5.77
CA LEU A 51 -16.39 4.25 6.81
C LEU A 51 -15.39 4.36 7.97
N ALA A 52 -15.86 4.51 9.21
CA ALA A 52 -15.00 4.58 10.38
C ALA A 52 -14.11 3.33 10.56
N SER A 53 -14.52 2.20 9.99
CA SER A 53 -13.74 0.96 9.98
C SER A 53 -12.72 0.88 8.85
N CYS A 54 -12.64 1.87 7.96
CA CYS A 54 -11.78 1.87 6.77
C CYS A 54 -11.21 3.28 6.54
N ASP A 55 -10.20 3.63 7.35
CA ASP A 55 -9.43 4.86 7.22
C ASP A 55 -7.94 4.62 7.52
N ALA A 56 -7.13 5.68 7.42
CA ALA A 56 -5.70 5.63 7.66
C ALA A 56 -5.28 5.31 9.10
N SER A 57 -6.17 5.53 10.10
CA SER A 57 -5.87 5.16 11.49
C SER A 57 -5.86 3.65 11.69
N VAL A 58 -6.65 2.93 10.89
CA VAL A 58 -6.78 1.47 10.92
C VAL A 58 -5.88 0.79 9.87
N LEU A 59 -5.71 1.42 8.71
CA LEU A 59 -4.94 0.95 7.56
C LEU A 59 -3.97 2.04 7.11
N PRO A 60 -2.80 2.16 7.76
CA PRO A 60 -1.87 3.25 7.47
C PRO A 60 -1.31 3.11 6.05
N GLY A 61 -0.97 4.25 5.43
CA GLY A 61 -0.47 4.30 4.05
C GLY A 61 0.76 3.43 3.80
N VAL A 62 1.58 3.24 4.84
CA VAL A 62 2.77 2.37 4.80
C VAL A 62 2.44 0.91 4.46
N ALA A 63 1.27 0.38 4.85
CA ALA A 63 0.89 -0.99 4.55
C ALA A 63 0.66 -1.20 3.03
N PHE A 64 0.11 -0.20 2.35
CA PHE A 64 -0.05 -0.20 0.90
C PHE A 64 1.29 -0.09 0.19
N PHE A 65 2.19 0.74 0.70
CA PHE A 65 3.54 0.87 0.17
C PHE A 65 4.31 -0.45 0.27
N ASP A 66 4.40 -1.03 1.47
CA ASP A 66 5.13 -2.29 1.70
C ASP A 66 4.56 -3.44 0.85
N SER A 67 3.24 -3.55 0.75
CA SER A 67 2.58 -4.54 -0.13
C SER A 67 2.97 -4.35 -1.60
N LEU A 68 3.00 -3.11 -2.08
CA LEU A 68 3.38 -2.83 -3.47
C LEU A 68 4.84 -3.21 -3.73
N ILE A 69 5.77 -2.81 -2.85
CA ILE A 69 7.20 -3.06 -3.09
C ILE A 69 7.54 -4.55 -3.06
N ARG A 70 6.84 -5.33 -2.23
CA ARG A 70 6.97 -6.80 -2.20
C ARG A 70 6.46 -7.49 -3.47
N SER A 71 5.72 -6.78 -4.34
CA SER A 71 5.18 -7.29 -5.60
C SER A 71 5.92 -6.69 -6.80
N PRO A 72 6.99 -7.34 -7.32
CA PRO A 72 7.90 -6.75 -8.29
C PRO A 72 7.27 -6.46 -9.66
N LEU A 73 6.14 -7.09 -9.99
CA LEU A 73 5.56 -7.08 -11.34
C LEU A 73 4.88 -5.75 -11.72
N GLN A 74 4.59 -4.87 -10.75
CA GLN A 74 3.75 -3.67 -11.01
C GLN A 74 4.32 -2.36 -10.43
N VAL A 75 5.47 -2.40 -9.76
CA VAL A 75 5.99 -1.28 -8.95
C VAL A 75 6.08 0.04 -9.74
N THR A 76 6.65 0.03 -10.94
CA THR A 76 6.89 1.26 -11.72
C THR A 76 5.62 1.97 -12.16
N GLN A 77 4.57 1.23 -12.51
CA GLN A 77 3.29 1.79 -12.96
C GLN A 77 2.39 2.14 -11.77
N MET A 78 2.47 1.36 -10.70
CA MET A 78 1.59 1.52 -9.54
C MET A 78 2.07 2.53 -8.52
N LEU A 79 3.37 2.89 -8.48
CA LEU A 79 3.85 3.91 -7.54
C LEU A 79 3.18 5.27 -7.77
N GLY A 80 2.88 5.63 -9.01
CA GLY A 80 2.13 6.86 -9.32
C GLY A 80 0.70 6.81 -8.78
N SER A 81 -0.02 5.71 -9.04
CA SER A 81 -1.38 5.47 -8.54
C SER A 81 -1.42 5.43 -7.01
N LEU A 82 -0.45 4.77 -6.38
CA LEU A 82 -0.30 4.71 -4.94
C LEU A 82 -0.06 6.11 -4.36
N LEU A 83 0.81 6.91 -4.97
CA LEU A 83 1.04 8.28 -4.50
C LEU A 83 -0.24 9.13 -4.54
N LEU A 84 -1.01 9.04 -5.62
CA LEU A 84 -2.29 9.74 -5.73
C LEU A 84 -3.29 9.28 -4.66
N PHE A 85 -3.33 7.98 -4.39
CA PHE A 85 -4.12 7.42 -3.30
C PHE A 85 -3.71 7.95 -1.94
N LEU A 86 -2.42 7.89 -1.60
CA LEU A 86 -1.94 8.30 -0.29
C LEU A 86 -2.15 9.79 -0.01
N LYS A 87 -2.13 10.65 -1.04
CA LYS A 87 -2.47 12.07 -0.88
C LYS A 87 -3.89 12.32 -0.37
N VAL A 88 -4.80 11.37 -0.58
CA VAL A 88 -6.18 11.45 -0.11
C VAL A 88 -6.38 10.59 1.13
N TRP A 89 -5.84 9.36 1.11
CA TRP A 89 -5.99 8.35 2.15
C TRP A 89 -5.27 8.69 3.44
N ASP A 90 -3.97 8.97 3.34
CA ASP A 90 -3.08 9.19 4.48
C ASP A 90 -2.06 10.30 4.14
N PRO A 91 -2.52 11.55 3.97
CA PRO A 91 -1.65 12.64 3.56
C PRO A 91 -0.57 12.95 4.60
N ALA A 92 -0.88 12.71 5.88
CA ALA A 92 0.06 12.91 6.98
C ALA A 92 1.27 11.97 6.87
N ALA A 93 1.08 10.74 6.36
CA ALA A 93 2.18 9.82 6.16
C ALA A 93 3.20 10.28 5.11
N LEU A 94 2.81 11.16 4.18
CA LEU A 94 3.71 11.72 3.15
C LEU A 94 4.43 13.01 3.61
N GLN A 95 4.02 13.61 4.73
CA GLN A 95 4.58 14.87 5.18
C GLN A 95 5.96 14.68 5.80
N CYS A 96 6.89 15.55 5.40
CA CYS A 96 8.19 15.69 6.02
C CYS A 96 8.16 16.90 6.96
N SER A 97 8.68 16.76 8.18
CA SER A 97 8.79 17.90 9.12
C SER A 97 9.81 18.94 8.66
N THR A 98 10.82 18.53 7.90
CA THR A 98 11.87 19.37 7.30
C THR A 98 12.25 18.84 5.91
N PRO A 99 12.90 19.64 5.04
CA PRO A 99 13.32 19.19 3.71
C PRO A 99 14.30 18.01 3.70
N LEU A 100 14.96 17.75 4.83
CA LEU A 100 15.95 16.68 5.01
C LEU A 100 15.42 15.49 5.82
N SER A 101 14.24 15.62 6.44
CA SER A 101 13.65 14.54 7.25
C SER A 101 12.85 13.58 6.38
N LEU A 102 12.91 12.31 6.74
CA LEU A 102 12.00 11.30 6.19
C LEU A 102 10.55 11.58 6.62
N SER A 103 9.61 11.22 5.78
CA SER A 103 8.19 11.17 6.14
C SER A 103 7.89 10.00 7.10
N THR A 104 6.70 9.99 7.71
CA THR A 104 6.24 8.85 8.51
C THR A 104 6.19 7.58 7.67
N LEU A 105 5.75 7.66 6.41
CA LEU A 105 5.78 6.52 5.49
C LEU A 105 7.20 6.01 5.29
N ALA A 106 8.14 6.90 4.97
CA ALA A 106 9.52 6.52 4.67
C ALA A 106 10.27 5.98 5.91
N SER A 107 9.92 6.46 7.12
CA SER A 107 10.52 5.98 8.37
C SER A 107 9.90 4.68 8.90
N CYS A 108 8.61 4.43 8.63
CA CYS A 108 7.91 3.22 9.07
C CYS A 108 7.90 2.09 8.03
N ALA A 109 8.27 2.36 6.77
CA ALA A 109 8.32 1.35 5.72
C ALA A 109 9.25 0.20 6.12
N THR A 110 8.75 -1.03 5.99
CA THR A 110 9.56 -2.23 6.28
C THR A 110 10.44 -2.60 5.09
N VAL A 111 10.10 -2.10 3.90
CA VAL A 111 10.82 -2.37 2.66
C VAL A 111 11.47 -1.07 2.16
N PRO A 112 12.75 -1.10 1.73
CA PRO A 112 13.39 0.09 1.19
C PRO A 112 12.70 0.55 -0.09
N PHE A 113 12.93 1.82 -0.45
CA PHE A 113 12.44 2.36 -1.71
C PHE A 113 13.06 1.57 -2.89
N PRO A 114 12.26 1.16 -3.90
CA PRO A 114 12.70 0.26 -4.97
C PRO A 114 13.48 1.00 -6.07
N ASP A 115 14.64 1.56 -5.74
CA ASP A 115 15.44 2.36 -6.68
C ASP A 115 15.78 1.59 -7.96
N ASP A 116 16.09 0.31 -7.84
CA ASP A 116 16.49 -0.56 -8.95
C ASP A 116 15.37 -0.85 -9.95
N LEU A 117 14.12 -0.76 -9.50
CA LEU A 117 12.96 -0.99 -10.36
C LEU A 117 12.56 0.27 -11.11
N ILE A 118 12.98 1.47 -10.66
CA ILE A 118 12.51 2.75 -11.20
C ILE A 118 13.57 3.34 -12.16
N PRO A 119 13.15 3.84 -13.34
CA PRO A 119 14.03 4.57 -14.24
C PRO A 119 14.72 5.76 -13.55
N PRO A 120 16.03 5.99 -13.77
CA PRO A 120 16.78 7.05 -13.09
C PRO A 120 16.15 8.45 -13.19
N LYS A 121 15.51 8.76 -14.32
CA LYS A 121 14.82 10.05 -14.55
C LYS A 121 13.66 10.31 -13.58
N SER A 122 12.97 9.26 -13.14
CA SER A 122 11.78 9.37 -12.27
C SER A 122 12.08 9.08 -10.80
N ARG A 123 13.21 8.41 -10.52
CA ARG A 123 13.60 7.94 -9.18
C ARG A 123 13.61 9.07 -8.16
N ARG A 124 14.37 10.13 -8.42
CA ARG A 124 14.49 11.28 -7.49
C ARG A 124 13.14 11.93 -7.20
N MET A 125 12.32 12.12 -8.23
CA MET A 125 10.99 12.72 -8.08
C MET A 125 10.06 11.86 -7.23
N LEU A 126 10.04 10.54 -7.46
CA LEU A 126 9.21 9.62 -6.67
C LEU A 126 9.72 9.49 -5.23
N ARG A 127 11.04 9.42 -4.99
CA ARG A 127 11.60 9.40 -3.63
C ARG A 127 11.11 10.60 -2.82
N VAL A 128 11.27 11.80 -3.37
CA VAL A 128 10.81 13.03 -2.73
C VAL A 128 9.30 13.00 -2.49
N ALA A 129 8.51 12.52 -3.46
CA ALA A 129 7.06 12.50 -3.34
C ALA A 129 6.54 11.53 -2.25
N PHE A 130 7.25 10.43 -1.99
CA PHE A 130 6.98 9.51 -0.89
C PHE A 130 7.66 9.95 0.43
N GLY A 131 8.45 11.02 0.42
CA GLY A 131 9.14 11.56 1.58
C GLY A 131 10.41 10.80 1.97
N PHE A 132 11.05 10.12 1.01
CA PHE A 132 12.40 9.56 1.14
C PHE A 132 13.48 10.62 0.83
N THR A 133 14.71 10.39 1.29
CA THR A 133 15.87 11.24 0.95
C THR A 133 16.09 11.31 -0.55
N ALA A 134 16.38 12.50 -1.09
CA ALA A 134 16.70 12.69 -2.50
C ALA A 134 18.18 12.33 -2.77
N GLU A 135 18.52 11.04 -2.68
CA GLU A 135 19.82 10.52 -3.13
C GLU A 135 19.88 10.39 -4.66
#